data_AF-A0A7V5JEZ0-F1
#
_entry.id   AF-A0A7V5JEZ0-F1
#
_cell.length_a   1.000
_cell.length_b   1.000
_cell.length_c   1.000
_cell.angle_alpha   90.00
_cell.angle_beta   90.00
_cell.angle_gamma   90.00
#
_symmetry.space_group_name_H-M   'P 1'
#
loop_
_entity.id
_entity.type
_entity.pdbx_description
1 polymer ?
#
loop_
_entity_poly.entity_id
_entity_poly.type
_entity_poly.pdbx_seq_one_letter_code
_entity_poly.pdbx_strand_id
1 'polypeptide(L)' 'MARLDARARAFINRFQGGFPVVDRPFSSVAAEIGIGEPALIRLVSRLVRTGCLSRFGPLYDATAMGGEVVLAAMAVP' A
#
# COMPACT_ATOMS: atom_id res chain seq x y z
N MET A 1 -11.19 13.27 7.84
CA MET A 1 -10.73 11.95 7.36
C MET A 1 -11.75 11.38 6.39
N ALA A 2 -11.32 10.89 5.23
CA ALA A 2 -12.23 10.22 4.29
C ALA A 2 -12.83 8.97 4.94
N ARG A 3 -14.16 8.82 4.87
CA ARG A 3 -14.85 7.65 5.40
C ARG A 3 -14.49 6.43 4.57
N LEU A 4 -13.78 5.47 5.17
CA LEU A 4 -13.43 4.19 4.52
C LEU A 4 -14.65 3.28 4.48
N ASP A 5 -15.06 2.89 3.27
CA ASP A 5 -16.04 1.82 3.06
C ASP A 5 -15.46 0.45 3.47
N ALA A 6 -16.32 -0.55 3.59
CA ALA A 6 -15.93 -1.87 4.08
C ALA A 6 -14.87 -2.56 3.20
N ARG A 7 -14.94 -2.36 1.87
CA ARG A 7 -14.00 -2.96 0.90
C ARG A 7 -12.64 -2.27 0.95
N ALA A 8 -12.63 -0.94 1.07
CA ALA A 8 -11.42 -0.17 1.29
C ALA A 8 -10.69 -0.61 2.56
N ARG A 9 -11.44 -0.82 3.64
CA ARG A 9 -10.89 -1.31 4.90
C ARG A 9 -10.35 -2.74 4.79
N ALA A 10 -11.10 -3.64 4.15
CA ALA A 10 -10.67 -5.01 3.91
C ALA A 10 -9.37 -5.04 3.09
N PHE A 11 -9.28 -4.24 2.03
CA PHE A 11 -8.07 -4.11 1.21
C PHE A 11 -6.87 -3.65 2.04
N ILE A 12 -7.01 -2.54 2.78
CA ILE A 12 -5.92 -1.97 3.57
C ILE A 12 -5.45 -2.99 4.62
N ASN A 13 -6.37 -3.55 5.41
CA ASN A 13 -6.01 -4.49 6.47
C ASN A 13 -5.32 -5.74 5.93
N ARG A 14 -5.71 -6.20 4.73
CA ARG A 14 -5.17 -7.42 4.15
C ARG A 14 -3.82 -7.21 3.44
N PHE A 15 -3.61 -6.05 2.82
CA PHE A 15 -2.51 -5.81 1.88
C PHE A 15 -1.62 -4.61 2.25
N GLN A 16 -1.54 -4.25 3.54
CA GLN A 16 -0.49 -3.37 4.07
C GLN A 16 0.93 -3.99 3.97
N GLY A 17 1.00 -5.30 3.74
CA GLY A 17 2.18 -6.04 3.32
C GLY A 17 1.76 -7.29 2.57
N GLY A 18 2.69 -7.94 1.87
CA GLY A 18 2.41 -9.21 1.17
C GLY A 18 1.44 -9.07 0.00
N PHE A 19 1.48 -7.95 -0.72
CA PHE A 19 0.77 -7.85 -2.00
C PHE A 19 1.35 -8.92 -2.97
N PRO A 20 0.52 -9.76 -3.59
CA PRO A 20 1.01 -10.94 -4.30
C PRO A 20 1.84 -10.58 -5.52
N VAL A 21 2.96 -11.28 -5.71
CA VAL A 21 3.84 -11.16 -6.87
C VAL A 21 3.56 -12.34 -7.80
N VAL A 22 2.50 -12.20 -8.60
CA VAL A 22 2.02 -13.19 -9.58
C VAL A 22 1.68 -12.46 -10.89
N ASP A 23 1.44 -13.19 -11.98
CA ASP A 23 1.19 -12.61 -13.31
C ASP A 23 0.04 -11.59 -13.34
N ARG A 24 -1.03 -11.85 -12.58
CA ARG A 24 -2.23 -11.00 -12.53
C ARG A 24 -2.59 -10.63 -11.09
N PRO A 25 -1.78 -9.78 -10.44
CA PRO A 25 -1.86 -9.59 -8.99
C PRO A 25 -3.15 -8.85 -8.57
N PHE A 26 -3.58 -7.86 -9.36
CA PHE A 26 -4.85 -7.18 -9.12
C PHE A 26 -6.06 -8.12 -9.31
N SER A 27 -5.98 -9.06 -10.25
CA SER A 27 -7.05 -10.06 -10.45
C SER A 27 -7.17 -10.99 -9.24
N SER A 28 -6.03 -11.53 -8.77
CA SER A 28 -5.95 -12.39 -7.59
C SER A 28 -6.50 -11.68 -6.34
N VAL A 29 -6.07 -10.44 -6.11
CA VAL A 29 -6.53 -9.65 -4.96
C VAL A 29 -8.01 -9.27 -5.08
N ALA A 30 -8.47 -8.93 -6.27
CA ALA A 30 -9.87 -8.57 -6.48
C ALA A 30 -10.79 -9.76 -6.21
N ALA A 31 -10.39 -10.97 -6.62
CA ALA A 31 -11.09 -12.21 -6.31
C ALA A 31 -11.14 -12.47 -4.78
N GLU A 32 -10.03 -12.30 -4.07
CA GLU A 32 -9.97 -12.46 -2.60
C GLU A 32 -10.89 -11.47 -1.86
N ILE A 33 -10.99 -10.22 -2.35
CA ILE A 33 -11.85 -9.18 -1.76
C ILE A 33 -13.31 -9.28 -2.23
N GLY A 34 -13.60 -10.09 -3.26
CA GLY A 34 -14.94 -10.23 -3.83
C GLY A 34 -15.39 -9.02 -4.67
N ILE A 35 -14.46 -8.43 -5.42
CA ILE A 35 -14.74 -7.33 -6.37
C ILE A 35 -14.10 -7.60 -7.75
N GLY A 36 -14.48 -6.82 -8.75
CA GLY A 36 -13.82 -6.88 -10.06
C GLY A 36 -12.46 -6.17 -10.06
N GLU A 37 -11.52 -6.67 -10.87
CA GLU A 37 -10.17 -6.10 -11.04
C GLU A 37 -10.19 -4.59 -11.38
N PRO A 38 -11.03 -4.08 -12.31
CA PRO A 38 -11.11 -2.64 -12.57
C PRO A 38 -11.62 -1.84 -11.37
N ALA A 39 -12.48 -2.44 -10.54
CA ALA A 39 -12.98 -1.80 -9.33
C ALA A 39 -11.89 -1.73 -8.25
N LEU A 40 -11.07 -2.77 -8.12
CA LEU A 40 -9.90 -2.76 -7.23
C LEU A 40 -8.90 -1.68 -7.64
N ILE A 41 -8.55 -1.59 -8.92
CA ILE A 41 -7.60 -0.57 -9.40
C ILE A 41 -8.13 0.83 -9.08
N ARG A 42 -9.41 1.11 -9.40
CA ARG A 42 -10.03 2.40 -9.05
C ARG A 42 -10.05 2.66 -7.54
N LEU A 43 -10.27 1.63 -6.73
CA LEU A 43 -10.22 1.73 -5.27
C LEU A 43 -8.82 2.16 -4.81
N VAL A 44 -7.77 1.46 -5.26
CA VAL A 44 -6.37 1.77 -4.89
C VAL A 44 -5.98 3.17 -5.36
N SER A 45 -6.25 3.51 -6.63
CA SER A 45 -5.96 4.85 -7.17
C SER A 45 -6.69 5.95 -6.38
N ARG A 46 -7.95 5.71 -5.98
CA ARG A 46 -8.69 6.66 -5.15
C ARG A 46 -8.03 6.83 -3.78
N LEU A 47 -7.64 5.74 -3.12
CA LEU A 47 -7.00 5.78 -1.80
C LEU A 47 -5.69 6.57 -1.81
N VAL A 48 -4.87 6.40 -2.86
CA VAL A 48 -3.64 7.18 -3.05
C VAL A 48 -3.97 8.65 -3.29
N ARG A 49 -4.87 8.95 -4.23
CA ARG A 49 -5.26 10.34 -4.56
C ARG A 49 -5.87 11.10 -3.38
N THR A 50 -6.60 10.44 -2.48
CA THR A 50 -7.17 11.06 -1.28
C THR A 50 -6.20 11.13 -0.11
N GLY A 51 -4.95 10.69 -0.26
CA GLY A 51 -3.95 10.64 0.81
C GLY A 51 -4.25 9.61 1.91
N CYS A 52 -5.19 8.69 1.69
CA CYS A 52 -5.46 7.60 2.63
C CYS A 52 -4.36 6.54 2.57
N LEU A 53 -3.79 6.33 1.38
CA LEU A 53 -2.51 5.68 1.18
C LEU A 53 -1.50 6.75 0.75
N SER A 54 -0.35 6.82 1.42
CA SER A 54 0.72 7.75 1.02
C SER A 54 1.34 7.35 -0.32
N ARG A 55 1.46 6.04 -0.57
CA ARG A 55 1.94 5.45 -1.82
C ARG A 55 1.42 4.02 -1.99
N PHE A 56 1.46 3.52 -3.22
CA PHE A 56 1.29 2.10 -3.52
C PHE A 56 2.45 1.63 -4.39
N GLY A 57 3.25 0.69 -3.90
CA GLY A 57 4.46 0.25 -4.58
C GLY A 57 5.38 -0.54 -3.64
N PRO A 58 6.56 -0.96 -4.14
CA PRO A 58 7.50 -1.72 -3.34
C PRO A 58 8.01 -0.93 -2.12
N LEU A 59 8.35 -1.65 -1.07
CA LEU A 59 9.14 -1.16 0.05
C LEU A 59 10.47 -1.92 0.01
N TYR A 60 11.54 -1.22 -0.33
CA TYR A 60 12.87 -1.80 -0.31
C TYR A 60 13.52 -1.60 1.06
N ASP A 61 14.20 -2.63 1.52
CA ASP A 61 15.03 -2.56 2.72
C ASP A 61 16.38 -1.93 2.36
N ALA A 62 16.62 -0.70 2.83
CA ALA A 62 17.87 0.01 2.58
C ALA A 62 19.09 -0.70 3.17
N THR A 63 18.94 -1.39 4.31
CA THR A 63 20.04 -2.12 4.96
C THR A 63 20.44 -3.36 4.18
N ALA A 64 19.46 -4.11 3.67
CA ALA A 64 19.70 -5.26 2.80
C ALA A 64 20.37 -4.86 1.47
N MET A 65 20.21 -3.61 1.03
CA MET A 65 20.88 -3.07 -0.16
C MET A 65 22.28 -2.49 0.13
N GLY A 66 22.81 -2.64 1.34
CA GLY A 66 24.14 -2.15 1.74
C GLY A 66 24.17 -0.68 2.19
N GLY A 67 23.01 -0.07 2.43
CA GLY A 67 22.91 1.24 3.06
C GLY A 67 22.85 1.14 4.59
N GLU A 68 22.98 2.29 5.27
CA GLU A 68 22.75 2.39 6.71
C GLU A 68 21.71 3.46 7.01
N VAL A 69 20.95 3.25 8.08
CA VAL A 69 19.97 4.21 8.59
C VAL A 69 20.47 4.72 9.93
N VAL A 70 20.73 6.01 10.03
CA VAL A 70 21.14 6.67 11.27
C VAL A 70 20.13 7.76 11.64
N LEU A 71 19.74 7.79 12.91
CA LEU A 71 19.04 8.93 13.48
C LEU A 71 20.09 9.90 14.04
N ALA A 72 20.25 11.06 13.39
CA ALA A 72 21.12 12.12 13.87
C ALA A 72 20.27 13.33 14.28
N ALA A 73 20.53 13.87 15.46
CA ALA A 73 19.89 15.08 15.98
C ALA A 73 20.93 15.97 16.66
N MET A 74 20.80 17.28 16.49
CA MET A 74 21.65 18.28 17.15
C MET A 74 20.79 19.43 17.67
N ALA A 75 21.18 19.98 18.82
CA ALA A 75 20.63 21.25 19.31
C ALA A 75 21.47 22.40 18.74
N VAL A 76 20.82 23.44 18.22
CA VAL A 76 21.44 24.64 17.64
C VAL A 76 21.04 25.84 18.51
N PRO A 77 21.94 26.83 18.75
CA PRO A 77 21.62 28.02 19.55
C PRO A 77 20.43 28.82 19.03
#